data_AF-A0A6I9TK44-F1
#
_entry.id   AF-A0A6I9TK44-F1
#
_cell.length_a   1.000
_cell.length_b   1.000
_cell.length_c   1.000
_cell.angle_alpha   90.00
_cell.angle_beta   90.00
_cell.angle_gamma   90.00
#
_symmetry.space_group_name_H-M   'P 1'
#
loop_
_entity.id
_entity.type
_entity.pdbx_description
1 polymer ?
#
loop_
_entity_poly.entity_id
_entity_poly.type
_entity_poly.pdbx_seq_one_letter_code
_entity_poly.pdbx_strand_id
1 'polypeptide(L)'
;MADRSEEEEAFLFAMELASASVLPMVLKSAIELDLLELIKKAGPGASVSPSQLAAQLPTKNPDAATMIDRMLRLLAAYSVVRCSLKPLPDGGVERLYSLAPVCKFLTRNEDGVSLAPFALLIQDKVLMESW
;
A
#
# COMPACT_ATOMS: atom_id res chain seq x y z
N MET A 1 -25.13 19.46 24.07
CA MET A 1 -24.06 19.85 23.13
C MET A 1 -23.13 18.66 23.13
N ALA A 2 -23.05 17.91 22.02
CA ALA A 2 -22.00 16.90 21.88
C ALA A 2 -20.66 17.57 22.18
N ASP A 3 -19.75 16.86 22.85
CA ASP A 3 -18.43 17.41 23.10
C ASP A 3 -17.79 17.73 21.74
N ARG A 4 -17.14 18.88 21.58
CA ARG A 4 -16.60 19.32 20.28
C ARG A 4 -15.66 18.26 19.68
N SER A 5 -15.00 17.49 20.53
CA SER A 5 -14.18 16.34 20.16
C SER A 5 -14.99 15.21 19.51
N GLU A 6 -16.18 14.89 20.02
CA GLU A 6 -17.04 13.83 19.47
C GLU A 6 -17.55 14.19 18.08
N GLU A 7 -17.90 15.46 17.85
CA GLU A 7 -18.34 15.94 16.54
C GLU A 7 -17.19 15.90 15.51
N GLU A 8 -15.97 16.29 15.90
CA GLU A 8 -14.77 16.20 15.07
C GLU A 8 -14.42 14.74 14.73
N GLU A 9 -14.45 13.83 15.69
CA GLU A 9 -14.22 12.40 15.47
C GLU A 9 -15.27 11.78 14.54
N ALA A 10 -16.56 12.11 14.75
CA ALA A 10 -17.64 11.64 13.89
C ALA A 10 -17.48 12.15 12.45
N PHE A 11 -17.06 13.41 12.27
CA PHE A 11 -16.77 13.96 10.95
C PHE A 11 -15.61 13.24 10.26
N LEU A 12 -14.49 13.01 10.97
CA LEU A 12 -13.35 12.28 10.43
C LEU A 12 -13.71 10.84 10.04
N PHE A 13 -14.52 10.17 10.87
CA PHE A 13 -14.98 8.81 10.56
C PHE A 13 -15.92 8.78 9.36
N ALA A 14 -16.84 9.75 9.23
CA ALA A 14 -17.69 9.89 8.04
C ALA A 14 -16.85 10.09 6.78
N MET A 15 -15.77 10.88 6.84
CA MET A 15 -14.84 11.08 5.73
C MET A 15 -14.07 9.80 5.38
N GLU A 16 -13.64 9.02 6.37
CA GLU A 16 -13.01 7.71 6.17
C GLU A 16 -13.97 6.75 5.44
N LEU A 17 -15.22 6.63 5.92
CA LEU A 17 -16.25 5.81 5.30
C LEU A 17 -16.58 6.25 3.87
N ALA A 18 -16.71 7.56 3.63
CA ALA A 18 -16.98 8.11 2.30
C ALA A 18 -15.86 7.81 1.28
N SER A 19 -14.64 7.55 1.76
CA SER A 19 -13.47 7.21 0.96
C SER A 19 -13.00 5.76 1.13
N ALA A 20 -13.83 4.89 1.71
CA ALA A 20 -13.46 3.51 2.06
C ALA A 20 -13.06 2.64 0.85
N SER A 21 -13.46 3.01 -0.37
CA SER A 21 -13.05 2.34 -1.60
C SER A 21 -11.58 2.56 -1.96
N VAL A 22 -10.93 3.61 -1.42
CA VAL A 22 -9.54 3.95 -1.78
C VAL A 22 -8.56 2.87 -1.30
N LEU A 23 -8.71 2.35 -0.08
CA LEU A 23 -7.83 1.30 0.44
C LEU A 23 -7.82 0.04 -0.43
N PRO A 24 -8.96 -0.64 -0.69
CA PRO A 24 -8.96 -1.85 -1.49
C PRO A 24 -8.49 -1.62 -2.93
N MET A 25 -8.79 -0.46 -3.52
CA MET A 25 -8.32 -0.14 -4.88
C MET A 25 -6.81 0.11 -4.94
N VAL A 26 -6.22 0.78 -3.95
CA VAL A 26 -4.76 0.94 -3.86
C VAL A 26 -4.08 -0.40 -3.59
N LEU A 27 -4.68 -1.26 -2.75
CA LEU A 27 -4.16 -2.62 -2.53
C LEU A 27 -4.18 -3.44 -3.82
N LYS A 28 -5.29 -3.40 -4.56
CA LYS A 28 -5.41 -4.04 -5.89
C LYS A 28 -4.29 -3.57 -6.82
N SER A 29 -4.09 -2.27 -6.98
CA SER A 29 -3.02 -1.75 -7.85
C SER A 29 -1.62 -2.12 -7.36
N ALA A 30 -1.39 -2.17 -6.03
CA ALA A 30 -0.11 -2.60 -5.49
C ALA A 30 0.19 -4.09 -5.76
N ILE A 31 -0.84 -4.92 -5.79
CA ILE A 31 -0.76 -6.34 -6.21
C ILE A 31 -0.50 -6.43 -7.71
N GLU A 32 -1.25 -5.70 -8.54
CA GLU A 32 -1.08 -5.72 -10.01
C GLU A 32 0.31 -5.24 -10.46
N LEU A 33 0.90 -4.31 -9.71
CA LEU A 33 2.26 -3.82 -9.92
C LEU A 33 3.33 -4.70 -9.25
N ASP A 34 2.96 -5.83 -8.64
CA ASP A 34 3.85 -6.74 -7.91
C ASP A 34 4.67 -6.04 -6.80
N LEU A 35 4.25 -4.89 -6.27
CA LEU A 35 5.04 -4.10 -5.33
C LEU A 35 5.38 -4.89 -4.05
N LEU A 36 4.41 -5.66 -3.54
CA LEU A 36 4.63 -6.48 -2.34
C LEU A 36 5.63 -7.61 -2.60
N GLU A 37 5.61 -8.19 -3.82
CA GLU A 37 6.58 -9.22 -4.23
C GLU A 37 7.98 -8.64 -4.43
N LEU A 38 8.09 -7.42 -4.98
CA LEU A 38 9.36 -6.72 -5.11
C LEU A 38 9.98 -6.40 -3.75
N ILE A 39 9.19 -5.98 -2.76
CA ILE A 39 9.66 -5.79 -1.39
C ILE A 39 10.08 -7.15 -0.79
N LYS A 40 9.28 -8.20 -0.98
CA LYS A 40 9.62 -9.56 -0.52
C LYS A 40 10.95 -10.06 -1.06
N LYS A 41 11.20 -9.81 -2.35
CA LYS A 41 12.42 -10.21 -3.07
C LYS A 41 13.67 -9.52 -2.52
N ALA A 42 13.55 -8.34 -1.93
CA ALA A 42 14.67 -7.66 -1.27
C ALA A 42 15.17 -8.39 -0.01
N GLY A 43 14.37 -9.32 0.52
CA GLY A 43 14.75 -10.24 1.59
C GLY A 43 14.04 -9.99 2.92
N PRO A 44 14.13 -10.94 3.87
CA PRO A 44 13.50 -10.80 5.18
C PRO A 44 14.02 -9.57 5.94
N GLY A 45 13.11 -8.71 6.40
CA GLY A 45 13.45 -7.51 7.15
C GLY A 45 14.04 -6.35 6.32
N ALA A 46 14.15 -6.52 5.00
CA ALA A 46 14.61 -5.45 4.12
C ALA A 46 13.57 -4.32 4.04
N SER A 47 14.07 -3.09 3.97
CA SER A 47 13.29 -1.89 3.65
C SER A 47 13.78 -1.32 2.33
N VAL A 48 12.86 -0.99 1.43
CA VAL A 48 13.16 -0.49 0.08
C VAL A 48 12.52 0.87 -0.16
N SER A 49 13.18 1.72 -0.96
CA SER A 49 12.63 3.02 -1.33
C SER A 49 11.69 2.93 -2.54
N PRO A 50 10.74 3.86 -2.68
CA PRO A 50 9.88 3.94 -3.87
C PRO A 50 10.66 4.02 -5.18
N SER A 51 11.81 4.70 -5.19
CA SER A 51 12.68 4.79 -6.36
C SER A 51 13.29 3.44 -6.73
N GLN A 52 13.68 2.62 -5.75
CA GLN A 52 14.18 1.26 -5.99
C GLN A 52 13.09 0.33 -6.54
N LEU A 53 11.85 0.52 -6.13
CA LEU A 53 10.71 -0.23 -6.68
C LEU A 53 10.38 0.23 -8.11
N ALA A 54 10.31 1.54 -8.34
CA ALA A 54 10.07 2.10 -9.68
C ALA A 54 11.09 1.62 -10.70
N ALA A 55 12.37 1.55 -10.33
CA ALA A 55 13.45 1.08 -11.20
C ALA A 55 13.34 -0.40 -11.60
N GLN A 56 12.56 -1.20 -10.87
CA GLN A 56 12.31 -2.61 -11.18
C GLN A 56 11.06 -2.83 -12.03
N LEU A 57 10.23 -1.79 -12.22
CA LEU A 57 9.05 -1.85 -13.06
C LEU A 57 9.40 -1.51 -14.51
N PRO A 58 8.71 -2.10 -15.50
CA PRO A 58 8.89 -1.78 -16.92
C PRO A 58 8.21 -0.45 -17.27
N THR A 59 8.65 0.66 -16.67
CA THR A 59 8.06 2.00 -16.85
C THR A 59 9.11 3.04 -17.21
N LYS A 60 8.67 4.06 -17.97
CA LYS A 60 9.45 5.27 -18.27
C LYS A 60 8.85 6.51 -17.59
N ASN A 61 7.82 6.33 -16.77
CA ASN A 61 7.14 7.42 -16.10
C ASN A 61 8.06 8.06 -15.05
N PRO A 62 8.46 9.34 -15.19
CA PRO A 62 9.32 10.00 -14.21
C PRO A 62 8.65 10.11 -12.83
N ASP A 63 7.33 10.10 -12.76
CA ASP A 63 6.56 10.22 -11.53
C ASP A 63 6.29 8.87 -10.84
N ALA A 64 6.76 7.75 -11.41
CA ALA A 64 6.47 6.41 -10.90
C ALA A 64 6.87 6.24 -9.42
N ALA A 65 8.06 6.72 -9.04
CA ALA A 65 8.51 6.66 -7.65
C ALA A 65 7.58 7.44 -6.71
N THR A 66 7.14 8.63 -7.11
CA THR A 66 6.20 9.46 -6.34
C THR A 66 4.83 8.79 -6.21
N MET A 67 4.34 8.16 -7.28
CA MET A 67 3.06 7.44 -7.26
C MET A 67 3.13 6.21 -6.33
N ILE A 68 4.21 5.43 -6.41
CA ILE A 68 4.45 4.27 -5.55
C ILE A 68 4.56 4.71 -4.08
N ASP A 69 5.27 5.81 -3.78
CA ASP A 69 5.36 6.35 -2.43
C ASP A 69 3.96 6.68 -1.87
N ARG A 70 3.10 7.32 -2.66
CA ARG A 70 1.74 7.65 -2.24
C ARG A 70 0.89 6.40 -1.95
N MET A 71 1.00 5.38 -2.80
CA MET A 71 0.31 4.09 -2.60
C MET A 71 0.78 3.41 -1.32
N LEU A 72 2.10 3.24 -1.16
CA LEU A 72 2.68 2.55 -0.01
C LEU A 72 2.46 3.33 1.29
N ARG A 73 2.40 4.66 1.24
CA ARG A 73 2.07 5.49 2.41
C ARG A 73 0.64 5.26 2.90
N LEU A 74 -0.33 5.12 1.98
CA LEU A 74 -1.68 4.74 2.35
C LEU A 74 -1.70 3.33 2.96
N LEU A 75 -1.06 2.37 2.30
CA LEU A 75 -0.98 1.00 2.79
C LEU A 75 -0.29 0.92 4.17
N ALA A 76 0.69 1.80 4.44
CA ALA A 76 1.32 1.92 5.75
C ALA A 76 0.38 2.46 6.82
N ALA A 77 -0.48 3.43 6.49
CA ALA A 77 -1.48 3.96 7.42
C ALA A 77 -2.47 2.87 7.87
N TYR A 78 -2.76 1.89 7.00
CA TYR A 78 -3.56 0.70 7.31
C TYR A 78 -2.73 -0.50 7.78
N SER A 79 -1.46 -0.30 8.14
CA SER A 79 -0.56 -1.36 8.63
C SER A 79 -0.36 -2.55 7.68
N VAL A 80 -0.64 -2.38 6.38
CA VAL A 80 -0.40 -3.40 5.35
C VAL A 80 1.09 -3.53 5.07
N VAL A 81 1.80 -2.41 5.06
CA VAL A 81 3.26 -2.34 5.03
C VAL A 81 3.75 -1.52 6.22
N ARG A 82 5.04 -1.61 6.52
CA ARG A 82 5.70 -0.72 7.49
C ARG A 82 6.40 0.40 6.74
N CYS A 83 6.38 1.61 7.30
CA CYS A 83 7.11 2.75 6.80
C CYS A 83 8.16 3.17 7.82
N SER A 84 9.39 3.41 7.36
CA SER A 84 10.49 3.98 8.16
C SER A 84 11.05 5.21 7.46
N LEU A 85 11.59 6.13 8.24
CA LEU A 85 12.20 7.36 7.74
C LEU A 85 13.72 7.26 7.82
N LYS A 86 14.39 7.51 6.70
CA LYS A 86 15.85 7.57 6.59
C LYS A 86 16.29 9.01 6.35
N PRO A 87 17.04 9.63 7.27
CA PRO A 87 17.61 10.95 7.05
C PRO A 87 18.58 10.95 5.85
N LEU A 88 18.56 12.02 5.08
CA LEU A 88 19.46 12.25 3.95
C LEU A 88 20.53 13.30 4.31
N PRO A 89 21.70 13.28 3.65
CA PRO A 89 22.81 14.20 3.96
C PRO A 89 22.48 15.68 3.74
N ASP A 90 21.49 15.98 2.89
CA ASP A 90 21.02 17.32 2.58
C ASP A 90 19.97 17.86 3.59
N GLY A 91 19.69 17.11 4.66
CA GLY A 91 18.65 17.43 5.64
C GLY A 91 17.25 16.96 5.22
N GLY A 92 17.13 16.30 4.06
CA GLY A 92 15.90 15.65 3.63
C GLY A 92 15.61 14.33 4.37
N VAL A 93 14.48 13.73 4.05
CA VAL A 93 14.08 12.41 4.56
C VAL A 93 13.55 11.56 3.42
N GLU A 94 14.04 10.32 3.33
CA GLU A 94 13.55 9.30 2.43
C GLU A 94 12.65 8.31 3.19
N ARG A 95 11.48 7.98 2.63
CA ARG A 95 10.64 6.89 3.14
C ARG A 95 11.10 5.56 2.59
N LEU A 96 11.25 4.58 3.47
CA LEU A 96 11.52 3.19 3.12
C LEU A 96 10.38 2.32 3.61
N TYR A 97 10.04 1.30 2.82
CA TYR A 97 8.91 0.41 3.09
C TYR A 97 9.38 -1.03 3.24
N SER A 98 8.82 -1.72 4.24
CA SER A 98 9.03 -3.16 4.48
C SER A 98 7.71 -3.87 4.70
N LEU A 99 7.70 -5.20 4.55
CA LEU A 99 6.47 -5.98 4.70
C LEU A 99 5.98 -5.98 6.15
N ALA A 100 4.66 -5.82 6.34
CA ALA A 100 3.99 -6.14 7.59
C ALA A 100 3.53 -7.62 7.59
N PRO A 101 3.12 -8.19 8.74
CA PRO A 101 2.75 -9.60 8.82
C PRO A 101 1.63 -10.02 7.85
N VAL A 102 0.69 -9.12 7.54
CA VAL A 102 -0.40 -9.40 6.59
C VAL A 102 0.11 -9.72 5.19
N CYS A 103 1.28 -9.19 4.80
CA CYS A 103 1.87 -9.47 3.48
C CYS A 103 2.31 -10.93 3.31
N LYS A 104 2.42 -11.72 4.40
CA LYS A 104 2.58 -13.18 4.30
C LYS A 104 1.44 -13.81 3.50
N PHE A 105 0.23 -13.27 3.61
CA PHE A 105 -0.96 -13.76 2.92
C PHE A 105 -1.22 -13.04 1.60
N LEU A 106 -0.58 -11.89 1.35
CA LEU A 106 -0.74 -11.10 0.12
C LEU A 106 0.41 -11.30 -0.88
N THR A 107 1.38 -12.14 -0.56
CA THR A 107 2.49 -12.55 -1.44
C THR A 107 2.54 -14.08 -1.55
N ARG A 108 3.02 -14.61 -2.67
CA ARG A 108 3.07 -16.04 -2.96
C ARG A 108 3.92 -16.78 -1.92
N ASN A 109 3.37 -17.81 -1.30
CA ASN A 109 4.14 -18.70 -0.42
C ASN A 109 5.04 -19.67 -1.22
N GLU A 110 5.62 -20.66 -0.56
CA GLU A 110 6.48 -21.68 -1.19
C GLU A 110 5.74 -22.52 -2.24
N ASP A 111 4.42 -22.70 -2.08
CA ASP A 111 3.55 -23.38 -3.04
C ASP A 111 3.07 -22.45 -4.18
N GLY A 112 3.49 -21.18 -4.19
CA GLY A 112 3.08 -20.19 -5.19
C GLY A 112 1.70 -19.57 -4.97
N VAL A 113 1.04 -19.81 -3.83
CA VAL A 113 -0.33 -19.35 -3.54
C VAL A 113 -0.38 -18.17 -2.56
N SER A 114 -1.45 -17.36 -2.64
CA SER A 114 -1.74 -16.25 -1.73
C SER A 114 -3.22 -15.85 -1.80
N LEU A 115 -3.65 -14.89 -0.98
CA LEU A 115 -4.97 -14.22 -1.06
C LEU A 115 -4.99 -13.08 -2.10
N ALA A 116 -3.88 -12.78 -2.76
CA ALA A 116 -3.83 -11.71 -3.75
C ALA A 116 -4.83 -11.93 -4.91
N PRO A 117 -4.96 -13.15 -5.51
CA PRO A 117 -5.97 -13.39 -6.55
C PRO A 117 -7.41 -13.17 -6.06
N PHE A 118 -7.69 -13.48 -4.79
CA PHE A 118 -9.00 -13.22 -4.19
C PHE A 118 -9.26 -11.72 -4.02
N ALA A 119 -8.26 -10.95 -3.58
CA ALA A 119 -8.36 -9.49 -3.51
C ALA A 119 -8.58 -8.86 -4.89
N LEU A 120 -7.90 -9.37 -5.93
CA LEU A 120 -8.13 -8.95 -7.31
C LEU A 120 -9.55 -9.29 -7.79
N LEU A 121 -10.04 -10.49 -7.47
CA LEU A 121 -11.36 -10.96 -7.84
C LEU A 121 -12.46 -10.06 -7.24
N ILE A 122 -12.45 -9.82 -5.93
CA ILE A 122 -13.49 -9.01 -5.27
C ILE A 122 -13.51 -7.57 -5.80
N GLN A 123 -12.36 -7.04 -6.21
CA GLN A 123 -12.23 -5.70 -6.78
C GLN A 123 -12.25 -5.68 -8.31
N ASP A 124 -12.61 -6.81 -8.93
CA ASP A 124 -12.90 -6.84 -10.37
C ASP A 124 -14.22 -6.12 -10.65
N LYS A 125 -14.27 -5.45 -11.80
CA LYS A 125 -15.43 -4.68 -12.21
C LYS A 125 -16.71 -5.53 -12.20
N VAL A 126 -16.65 -6.76 -12.71
CA VAL A 126 -17.83 -7.63 -12.83
C VAL A 126 -18.42 -7.96 -11.47
N LEU A 127 -17.59 -8.25 -10.47
CA LEU A 127 -18.08 -8.55 -9.13
C LEU A 127 -18.52 -7.29 -8.38
N MET A 128 -17.82 -6.16 -8.56
CA MET A 128 -18.23 -4.89 -7.99
C MET A 128 -19.59 -4.41 -8.51
N GLU A 129 -19.91 -4.66 -9.79
CA GLU A 129 -21.21 -4.33 -10.39
C GLU A 129 -22.37 -5.23 -9.93
N SER A 130 -22.09 -6.33 -9.21
CA SER A 130 -23.11 -7.26 -8.73
C SER A 130 -23.72 -6.92 -7.36
N TRP A 131 -23.14 -5.95 -6.66
CA TRP A 131 -23.61 -5.42 -5.38
C TRP A 131 -24.56 -4.23 -5.60
#